data_AF-A0A953IMI2-F1
#
_entry.id   AF-A0A953IMI2-F1
#
_cell.length_a   1.000
_cell.length_b   1.000
_cell.length_c   1.000
_cell.angle_alpha   90.00
_cell.angle_beta   90.00
_cell.angle_gamma   90.00
#
_symmetry.space_group_name_H-M   'P 1'
#
loop_
_entity.id
_entity.type
_entity.pdbx_description
1 polymer ?
#
loop_
_entity_poly.entity_id
_entity_poly.type
_entity_poly.pdbx_seq_one_letter_code
_entity_poly.pdbx_strand_id
1 'polypeptide(L)'
;MNYLDTFLFVALPYVAFVVFAVGLIYRRRKRGFELSSLSSQFLEGRTLFWGTVPFHVSLLLVFCGHLLTFLFPRATLLWNSQPARLIVLEVTAFTLGATALLGLVTLIVRRLTNPRVRAVTTPMDVVIEVLLFGQVVLGCWVALGYRWGASWFASDLSPYLWSLFRLAPETEAVFALPWVIKLHVAGAFLIIFLVPFTRLAHFIVAPLDYLVRPYQQVIWNWNRKTIRSPQTAWSRARPRNN
;
A
#
# COMPACT_ATOMS: atom_id res chain seq x y z
N MET A 1 -32.85 1.45 1.08
CA MET A 1 -31.43 1.13 0.78
C MET A 1 -31.20 1.37 -0.69
N ASN A 2 -30.14 2.11 -1.07
CA ASN A 2 -29.80 2.35 -2.47
C ASN A 2 -29.03 1.14 -3.03
N TYR A 3 -29.36 0.67 -4.23
CA TYR A 3 -28.62 -0.40 -4.93
C TYR A 3 -27.14 -0.06 -5.06
N LEU A 4 -26.81 1.22 -5.25
CA LEU A 4 -25.43 1.71 -5.33
C LEU A 4 -24.67 1.48 -4.01
N ASP A 5 -25.26 1.81 -2.86
CA ASP A 5 -24.62 1.62 -1.55
C ASP A 5 -24.37 0.13 -1.29
N THR A 6 -25.32 -0.73 -1.65
CA THR A 6 -25.16 -2.19 -1.52
C THR A 6 -24.03 -2.70 -2.40
N PHE A 7 -23.94 -2.24 -3.64
CA PHE A 7 -22.83 -2.59 -4.52
C PHE A 7 -21.48 -2.13 -3.94
N LEU A 8 -21.37 -0.88 -3.50
CA LEU A 8 -20.11 -0.29 -3.04
C LEU A 8 -19.58 -0.85 -1.71
N PHE A 9 -20.47 -1.22 -0.78
CA PHE A 9 -20.09 -1.61 0.59
C PHE A 9 -20.40 -3.07 0.93
N VAL A 10 -21.01 -3.83 0.01
CA VAL A 10 -21.18 -5.28 0.17
C VAL A 10 -20.44 -6.01 -0.94
N ALA A 11 -20.78 -5.77 -2.20
CA ALA A 11 -20.22 -6.53 -3.31
C ALA A 11 -18.76 -6.16 -3.63
N LEU A 12 -18.46 -4.86 -3.78
CA LEU A 12 -17.15 -4.34 -4.17
C LEU A 12 -16.02 -4.80 -3.24
N PRO A 13 -16.15 -4.80 -1.90
CA PRO A 13 -15.09 -5.29 -1.02
C PRO A 13 -14.72 -6.75 -1.30
N TYR A 14 -15.69 -7.64 -1.45
CA TYR A 14 -15.43 -9.05 -1.76
C TYR A 14 -14.78 -9.23 -3.12
N VAL A 15 -15.28 -8.56 -4.15
CA VAL A 15 -14.68 -8.58 -5.49
C VAL A 15 -13.24 -8.07 -5.45
N ALA A 16 -13.00 -6.95 -4.75
CA ALA A 16 -11.68 -6.35 -4.60
C ALA A 16 -10.69 -7.33 -3.95
N PHE A 17 -11.06 -7.95 -2.82
CA PHE A 17 -10.18 -8.90 -2.14
C PHE A 17 -9.92 -10.18 -2.95
N VAL A 18 -10.94 -10.74 -3.60
CA VAL A 18 -10.78 -11.94 -4.44
C VAL A 18 -9.87 -11.64 -5.64
N VAL A 19 -10.13 -10.54 -6.36
CA VAL A 19 -9.32 -10.15 -7.51
C VAL A 19 -7.90 -9.79 -7.11
N PHE A 20 -7.74 -9.08 -5.99
CA PHE A 20 -6.44 -8.80 -5.39
C PHE A 20 -5.64 -10.10 -5.16
N ALA A 21 -6.22 -11.06 -4.43
CA ALA A 21 -5.52 -12.29 -4.07
C ALA A 21 -5.21 -13.16 -5.30
N VAL A 22 -6.21 -13.46 -6.12
CA VAL A 22 -6.07 -14.32 -7.30
C VAL A 22 -5.16 -13.67 -8.34
N GLY A 23 -5.37 -12.39 -8.62
CA GLY A 23 -4.58 -11.63 -9.59
C GLY A 23 -3.12 -11.53 -9.18
N LEU A 24 -2.84 -11.32 -7.89
CA LEU A 24 -1.47 -11.25 -7.37
C LEU A 24 -0.76 -12.60 -7.43
N ILE A 25 -1.44 -13.69 -7.05
CA ILE A 25 -0.90 -15.05 -7.16
C ILE A 25 -0.59 -15.38 -8.63
N TYR A 26 -1.52 -15.08 -9.52
CA TYR A 26 -1.35 -15.31 -10.95
C TYR A 26 -0.15 -14.52 -11.50
N ARG A 27 -0.10 -13.20 -11.23
CA ARG A 27 0.99 -12.33 -11.70
C ARG A 27 2.34 -12.78 -11.15
N ARG A 28 2.42 -13.14 -9.87
CA ARG A 28 3.66 -13.65 -9.27
C ARG A 28 4.14 -14.95 -9.92
N ARG A 29 3.23 -15.89 -10.22
CA ARG A 29 3.57 -17.19 -10.81
C ARG A 29 3.88 -17.13 -12.30
N LYS A 30 3.17 -16.31 -13.07
CA LYS A 30 3.28 -16.28 -14.54
C LYS A 30 4.10 -15.11 -15.07
N ARG A 31 4.19 -14.02 -14.32
CA ARG A 31 4.81 -12.74 -14.73
C ARG A 31 5.61 -12.11 -13.60
N GLY A 32 6.36 -12.94 -12.85
CA GLY A 32 7.14 -12.48 -11.70
C GLY A 32 8.13 -11.36 -12.02
N PHE A 33 8.67 -11.33 -13.24
CA PHE A 33 9.57 -10.26 -13.71
C PHE A 33 8.90 -8.89 -13.84
N GLU A 34 7.58 -8.82 -13.99
CA GLU A 34 6.81 -7.57 -14.03
C GLU A 34 6.50 -7.03 -12.63
N LEU A 35 6.86 -7.76 -11.56
CA LEU A 35 6.63 -7.39 -10.17
C LEU A 35 7.76 -6.46 -9.70
N SER A 36 7.76 -5.23 -10.20
CA SER A 36 8.80 -4.22 -9.95
C SER A 36 8.20 -2.84 -9.66
N SER A 37 8.98 -1.99 -9.00
CA SER A 37 8.62 -0.58 -8.77
C SER A 37 8.60 0.26 -10.04
N LEU A 38 9.16 -0.23 -11.15
CA LEU A 38 9.28 0.47 -12.44
C LEU A 38 9.83 1.88 -12.26
N SER A 39 11.02 1.97 -11.64
CA SER A 39 11.66 3.24 -11.31
C SER A 39 12.00 4.05 -12.57
N SER A 40 11.69 5.35 -12.52
CA SER A 40 12.09 6.33 -13.55
C SER A 40 13.22 7.24 -13.08
N GLN A 41 13.89 6.89 -11.97
CA GLN A 41 14.94 7.72 -11.34
C GLN A 41 16.13 7.96 -12.26
N PHE A 42 16.50 6.95 -13.06
CA PHE A 42 17.60 7.06 -14.00
C PHE A 42 17.37 8.16 -15.05
N LEU A 43 16.12 8.38 -15.46
CA LEU A 43 15.76 9.37 -16.49
C LEU A 43 15.75 10.81 -15.94
N GLU A 44 15.27 10.95 -14.69
CA GLU A 44 15.21 12.21 -13.95
C GLU A 44 15.14 11.88 -12.45
N GLY A 45 16.17 12.26 -11.68
CA GLY A 45 16.26 11.92 -10.25
C GLY A 45 16.08 13.09 -9.28
N ARG A 46 16.25 14.34 -9.74
CA ARG A 46 16.29 15.52 -8.88
C ARG A 46 14.91 15.87 -8.35
N THR A 47 13.93 16.02 -9.24
CA THR A 47 12.53 16.24 -8.85
C THR A 47 11.92 14.99 -8.25
N LEU A 48 12.34 13.80 -8.73
CA LEU A 48 11.89 12.53 -8.18
C LEU A 48 12.15 12.44 -6.67
N PHE A 49 13.34 12.79 -6.18
CA PHE A 49 13.66 12.70 -4.75
C PHE A 49 12.67 13.50 -3.89
N TRP A 50 12.44 14.76 -4.25
CA TRP A 50 11.55 15.68 -3.54
C TRP A 50 10.06 15.33 -3.66
N GLY A 51 9.66 14.55 -4.66
CA GLY A 51 8.30 14.01 -4.73
C GLY A 51 8.17 12.68 -3.99
N THR A 52 9.07 11.74 -4.27
CA THR A 52 8.95 10.33 -3.86
C THR A 52 9.17 10.13 -2.37
N VAL A 53 10.13 10.83 -1.76
CA VAL A 53 10.44 10.66 -0.33
C VAL A 53 9.28 11.14 0.55
N PRO A 54 8.81 12.41 0.45
CA PRO A 54 7.67 12.85 1.24
C PRO A 54 6.41 12.05 0.93
N PHE A 55 6.15 11.71 -0.34
CA PHE A 55 5.00 10.88 -0.69
C PHE A 55 5.02 9.52 0.02
N HIS A 56 6.10 8.74 -0.11
CA HIS A 56 6.12 7.38 0.42
C HIS A 56 6.21 7.34 1.95
N VAL A 57 7.03 8.19 2.57
CA VAL A 57 7.15 8.22 4.04
C VAL A 57 5.79 8.58 4.66
N SER A 58 5.14 9.63 4.16
CA SER A 58 3.84 10.02 4.67
C SER A 58 2.74 9.01 4.36
N LEU A 59 2.71 8.46 3.14
CA LEU A 59 1.74 7.44 2.76
C LEU A 59 1.86 6.19 3.65
N LEU A 60 3.08 5.71 3.91
CA LEU A 60 3.31 4.55 4.77
C LEU A 60 2.85 4.81 6.21
N LEU A 61 3.17 5.98 6.76
CA LEU A 61 2.76 6.33 8.13
C LEU A 61 1.23 6.49 8.25
N VAL A 62 0.58 7.13 7.26
CA VAL A 62 -0.89 7.24 7.21
C VAL A 62 -1.54 5.86 7.06
N PHE A 63 -1.00 5.01 6.17
CA PHE A 63 -1.46 3.64 5.99
C PHE A 63 -1.33 2.83 7.29
N CYS A 64 -0.19 2.90 7.98
CA CYS A 64 -0.01 2.25 9.27
C CYS A 64 -0.97 2.78 10.33
N GLY A 65 -1.24 4.09 10.37
CA GLY A 65 -2.24 4.67 11.28
C GLY A 65 -3.65 4.13 11.04
N HIS A 66 -4.07 4.01 9.76
CA HIS A 66 -5.34 3.37 9.40
C HIS A 66 -5.37 1.90 9.81
N LEU A 67 -4.29 1.16 9.52
CA LEU A 67 -4.17 -0.25 9.84
C LEU A 67 -4.25 -0.51 11.35
N LEU A 68 -3.54 0.29 12.15
CA LEU A 68 -3.55 0.19 13.62
C LEU A 68 -4.94 0.48 14.18
N THR A 69 -5.63 1.50 13.66
CA THR A 69 -6.99 1.83 14.11
C THR A 69 -7.98 0.73 13.74
N PHE A 70 -7.87 0.16 12.54
CA PHE A 70 -8.69 -0.96 12.10
C PHE A 70 -8.45 -2.24 12.93
N LEU A 71 -7.19 -2.57 13.20
CA LEU A 71 -6.83 -3.79 13.94
C LEU A 71 -7.13 -3.67 15.44
N PHE A 72 -6.99 -2.48 16.02
CA PHE A 72 -7.11 -2.25 17.46
C PHE A 72 -8.09 -1.12 17.81
N PRO A 73 -9.38 -1.20 17.39
CA PRO A 73 -10.34 -0.11 17.54
C PRO A 73 -10.56 0.27 19.02
N ARG A 74 -10.60 -0.72 19.93
CA ARG A 74 -10.72 -0.46 21.38
C ARG A 74 -9.52 0.30 21.94
N ALA A 75 -8.31 -0.04 21.50
CA ALA A 75 -7.10 0.63 21.94
C ALA A 75 -7.07 2.08 21.42
N THR A 76 -7.49 2.32 20.18
CA THR A 76 -7.61 3.67 19.63
C THR A 76 -8.63 4.51 20.41
N LEU A 77 -9.81 3.96 20.73
CA LEU A 77 -10.81 4.68 21.52
C LEU A 77 -10.29 5.02 22.94
N LEU A 78 -9.58 4.09 23.59
CA LEU A 78 -8.95 4.33 24.88
C LEU A 78 -7.86 5.41 24.78
N TRP A 79 -7.04 5.40 23.72
CA TRP A 79 -6.04 6.43 23.46
C TRP A 79 -6.70 7.81 23.26
N ASN A 80 -7.77 7.86 22.46
CA ASN A 80 -8.51 9.06 22.12
C ASN A 80 -9.36 9.62 23.27
N SER A 81 -9.58 8.84 24.34
CA SER A 81 -10.28 9.31 25.54
C SER A 81 -9.60 10.50 26.23
N GLN A 82 -8.29 10.68 26.00
CA GLN A 82 -7.55 11.88 26.41
C GLN A 82 -7.54 12.89 25.26
N PRO A 83 -8.20 14.07 25.38
CA PRO A 83 -8.35 15.02 24.28
C PRO A 83 -7.02 15.47 23.65
N ALA A 84 -5.98 15.68 24.47
CA ALA A 84 -4.66 16.06 23.97
C ALA A 84 -4.06 15.01 23.04
N ARG A 85 -4.20 13.72 23.35
CA ARG A 85 -3.70 12.61 22.54
C ARG A 85 -4.45 12.49 21.21
N LEU A 86 -5.77 12.68 21.25
CA LEU A 86 -6.60 12.71 20.05
C LEU A 86 -6.21 13.87 19.13
N ILE A 87 -6.03 15.08 19.66
CA ILE A 87 -5.61 16.25 18.86
C ILE A 87 -4.25 16.01 18.22
N VAL A 88 -3.27 15.49 18.97
CA VAL A 88 -1.94 15.17 18.43
C VAL A 88 -2.07 14.16 17.29
N LEU A 89 -2.86 13.10 17.47
CA LEU A 89 -3.09 12.09 16.44
C LEU A 89 -3.69 12.68 15.17
N GLU A 90 -4.79 13.45 15.29
CA GLU A 90 -5.48 14.06 14.15
C GLU A 90 -4.58 15.07 13.39
N VAL A 91 -3.86 15.93 14.13
CA VAL A 91 -2.93 16.90 13.53
C VAL A 91 -1.77 16.21 12.83
N THR A 92 -1.18 15.18 13.45
CA THR A 92 -0.11 14.40 12.83
C THR A 92 -0.62 13.68 11.58
N ALA A 93 -1.77 13.01 11.65
CA ALA A 93 -2.37 12.32 10.50
C ALA A 93 -2.66 13.28 9.34
N PHE A 94 -3.24 14.45 9.62
CA PHE A 94 -3.49 15.47 8.60
C PHE A 94 -2.19 16.03 8.00
N THR A 95 -1.20 16.33 8.83
CA THR A 95 0.10 16.85 8.35
C THR A 95 0.80 15.86 7.44
N LEU A 96 0.74 14.56 7.77
CA LEU A 96 1.24 13.50 6.91
C LEU A 96 0.42 13.40 5.62
N GLY A 97 -0.91 13.44 5.68
CA GLY A 97 -1.78 13.46 4.50
C GLY A 97 -1.46 14.63 3.55
N ALA A 98 -1.28 15.83 4.09
CA ALA A 98 -0.91 17.02 3.33
C ALA A 98 0.50 16.89 2.71
N THR A 99 1.46 16.32 3.44
CA THR A 99 2.81 16.05 2.94
C THR A 99 2.80 15.01 1.82
N ALA A 100 1.97 13.95 1.96
CA ALA A 100 1.75 12.97 0.90
C ALA A 100 1.14 13.63 -0.34
N LEU A 101 0.17 14.53 -0.17
CA LEU A 101 -0.46 15.27 -1.27
C LEU A 101 0.57 16.12 -2.02
N LEU A 102 1.41 16.89 -1.30
CA LEU A 102 2.45 17.72 -1.91
C LEU A 102 3.49 16.87 -2.67
N GLY A 103 3.92 15.75 -2.08
CA GLY A 103 4.81 14.80 -2.76
C GLY A 103 4.18 14.24 -4.04
N LEU A 104 2.90 13.85 -3.98
CA LEU A 104 2.18 13.31 -5.13
C LEU A 104 1.95 14.34 -6.23
N VAL A 105 1.58 15.57 -5.89
CA VAL A 105 1.49 16.69 -6.85
C VAL A 105 2.83 16.90 -7.55
N THR A 106 3.93 16.86 -6.81
CA THR A 106 5.28 16.98 -7.39
C THR A 106 5.58 15.85 -8.38
N LEU A 107 5.18 14.61 -8.06
CA LEU A 107 5.34 13.46 -8.96
C LEU A 107 4.48 13.57 -10.22
N ILE A 108 3.23 14.03 -10.09
CA ILE A 108 2.31 14.28 -11.22
C ILE A 108 2.89 15.35 -12.14
N VAL A 109 3.28 16.50 -11.58
CA VAL A 109 3.88 17.60 -12.36
C VAL A 109 5.14 17.12 -13.08
N ARG A 110 6.01 16.37 -12.39
CA ARG A 110 7.21 15.75 -12.99
C ARG A 110 6.84 14.85 -14.16
N ARG A 111 5.83 13.98 -14.01
CA ARG A 111 5.39 13.06 -15.06
C ARG A 111 4.84 13.79 -16.26
N LEU A 112 4.10 14.89 -16.07
CA LEU A 112 3.47 15.64 -17.16
C LEU A 112 4.44 16.60 -17.88
N THR A 113 5.50 17.05 -17.20
CA THR A 113 6.42 18.08 -17.73
C THR A 113 7.72 17.51 -18.27
N ASN A 114 8.24 16.41 -17.73
CA ASN A 114 9.52 15.87 -18.16
C ASN A 114 9.37 14.95 -19.39
N PRO A 115 9.96 15.29 -20.56
CA PRO A 115 9.79 14.49 -21.79
C PRO A 115 10.28 13.04 -21.68
N ARG A 116 11.36 12.80 -20.92
CA ARG A 116 11.93 11.45 -20.75
C ARG A 116 11.01 10.57 -19.92
N VAL A 117 10.41 11.12 -18.87
CA VAL A 117 9.46 10.40 -18.01
C VAL A 117 8.16 10.12 -18.76
N ARG A 118 7.66 11.08 -19.55
CA ARG A 118 6.48 10.89 -20.41
C ARG A 118 6.67 9.77 -21.41
N ALA A 119 7.84 9.68 -22.04
CA ALA A 119 8.14 8.66 -23.05
C ALA A 119 8.04 7.21 -22.52
N VAL A 120 8.19 7.00 -21.21
CA VAL A 120 8.10 5.67 -20.57
C VAL A 120 6.87 5.51 -19.67
N THR A 121 5.94 6.47 -19.69
CA THR A 121 4.72 6.42 -18.87
C THR A 121 3.64 5.61 -19.59
N THR A 122 3.03 4.67 -18.88
CA THR A 122 1.89 3.91 -19.40
C THR A 122 0.55 4.57 -19.03
N PRO A 123 -0.54 4.32 -19.76
CA PRO A 123 -1.88 4.81 -19.37
C PRO A 123 -2.26 4.36 -17.96
N MET A 124 -1.88 3.15 -17.56
CA MET A 124 -2.17 2.63 -16.22
C MET A 124 -1.41 3.36 -15.11
N ASP A 125 -0.19 3.88 -15.38
CA ASP A 125 0.51 4.75 -14.45
C ASP A 125 -0.29 6.03 -14.17
N VAL A 126 -0.90 6.61 -15.19
CA VAL A 126 -1.73 7.82 -15.05
C VAL A 126 -3.01 7.51 -14.30
N VAL A 127 -3.70 6.41 -14.65
CA VAL A 127 -4.94 5.98 -13.97
C VAL A 127 -4.70 5.80 -12.47
N ILE A 128 -3.64 5.08 -12.09
CA ILE A 128 -3.39 4.82 -10.67
C ILE A 128 -2.92 6.08 -9.92
N GLU A 129 -2.16 6.96 -10.58
CA GLU A 129 -1.71 8.21 -10.00
C GLU A 129 -2.88 9.19 -9.77
N VAL A 130 -3.82 9.28 -10.72
CA VAL A 130 -5.06 10.06 -10.56
C VAL A 130 -5.94 9.47 -9.45
N LEU A 131 -6.07 8.14 -9.38
CA LEU A 131 -6.82 7.49 -8.32
C LEU A 131 -6.22 7.76 -6.93
N LEU A 132 -4.89 7.65 -6.80
CA LEU A 132 -4.19 7.99 -5.56
C LEU A 132 -4.33 9.46 -5.20
N PHE A 133 -4.27 10.35 -6.20
CA PHE A 133 -4.47 11.79 -5.98
C PHE A 133 -5.86 12.08 -5.44
N GLY A 134 -6.90 11.54 -6.09
CA GLY A 134 -8.27 11.64 -5.60
C GLY A 134 -8.44 11.08 -4.19
N GLN A 135 -7.80 9.95 -3.90
CA GLN A 135 -7.85 9.32 -2.58
C GLN A 135 -7.21 10.16 -1.48
N VAL A 136 -6.02 10.72 -1.72
CA VAL A 136 -5.35 11.59 -0.75
C VAL A 136 -6.13 12.90 -0.56
N VAL A 137 -6.68 13.48 -1.64
CA VAL A 137 -7.53 14.68 -1.56
C VAL A 137 -8.80 14.40 -0.74
N LEU A 138 -9.48 13.29 -1.00
CA LEU A 138 -10.66 12.87 -0.22
C LEU A 138 -10.28 12.65 1.25
N GLY A 139 -9.14 12.02 1.54
CA GLY A 139 -8.66 11.80 2.91
C GLY A 139 -8.39 13.12 3.65
N CYS A 140 -7.72 14.08 3.00
CA CYS A 140 -7.52 15.42 3.54
C CYS A 140 -8.83 16.18 3.75
N TRP A 141 -9.80 16.04 2.84
CA TRP A 141 -11.13 16.62 3.02
C TRP A 141 -11.82 15.99 4.23
N VAL A 142 -11.77 14.66 4.37
CA VAL A 142 -12.35 13.98 5.52
C VAL A 142 -11.76 14.48 6.83
N ALA A 143 -10.43 14.59 6.92
CA ALA A 143 -9.74 15.07 8.11
C ALA A 143 -10.12 16.52 8.51
N LEU A 144 -10.38 17.40 7.53
CA LEU A 144 -10.78 18.79 7.78
C LEU A 144 -12.27 18.96 8.04
N GLY A 145 -13.12 18.23 7.31
CA GLY A 145 -14.57 18.39 7.30
C GLY A 145 -15.30 17.52 8.32
N TYR A 146 -14.75 16.37 8.69
CA TYR A 146 -15.37 15.40 9.60
C TYR A 146 -14.43 15.10 10.76
N ARG A 147 -14.36 16.06 11.69
CA ARG A 147 -13.49 16.02 12.87
C ARG A 147 -13.63 14.72 13.65
N TRP A 148 -12.55 14.37 14.35
CA TRP A 148 -12.45 13.15 15.17
C TRP A 148 -12.50 11.86 14.35
N GLY A 149 -11.93 11.95 13.14
CA GLY A 149 -11.65 10.88 12.18
C GLY A 149 -11.31 9.55 12.82
N ALA A 150 -10.29 9.56 13.67
CA ALA A 150 -9.76 8.35 14.28
C ALA A 150 -10.74 7.69 15.25
N SER A 151 -11.60 8.48 15.91
CA SER A 151 -12.59 7.96 16.87
C SER A 151 -13.77 7.32 16.16
N TRP A 152 -14.40 8.02 15.21
CA TRP A 152 -15.54 7.45 14.47
C TRP A 152 -15.10 6.35 13.50
N PHE A 153 -13.87 6.38 12.97
CA PHE A 153 -13.31 5.26 12.22
C PHE A 153 -13.23 4.00 13.12
N ALA A 154 -12.78 4.16 14.37
CA ALA A 154 -12.66 3.05 15.32
C ALA A 154 -14.03 2.52 15.77
N SER A 155 -15.02 3.39 15.99
CA SER A 155 -16.35 2.99 16.45
C SER A 155 -17.26 2.45 15.34
N ASP A 156 -17.18 3.01 14.13
CA ASP A 156 -18.20 2.80 13.09
C ASP A 156 -17.63 1.99 11.92
N LEU A 157 -16.50 2.42 11.37
CA LEU A 157 -15.94 1.80 10.17
C LEU A 157 -15.19 0.50 10.48
N SER A 158 -14.50 0.42 11.62
CA SER A 158 -13.74 -0.78 11.99
C SER A 158 -14.64 -1.99 12.22
N PRO A 159 -15.76 -1.91 12.97
CA PRO A 159 -16.71 -3.03 13.09
C PRO A 159 -17.28 -3.48 11.74
N TYR A 160 -17.64 -2.54 10.86
CA TYR A 160 -18.06 -2.84 9.49
C TYR A 160 -16.96 -3.60 8.73
N LEU A 161 -15.71 -3.14 8.75
CA LEU A 161 -14.61 -3.83 8.06
C LEU A 161 -14.40 -5.24 8.62
N TRP A 162 -14.48 -5.43 9.93
CA TRP A 162 -14.44 -6.76 10.57
C TRP A 162 -15.63 -7.64 10.19
N SER A 163 -16.82 -7.07 10.00
CA SER A 163 -18.02 -7.78 9.56
C SER A 163 -17.86 -8.39 8.16
N LEU A 164 -17.10 -7.74 7.28
CA LEU A 164 -16.77 -8.28 5.96
C LEU A 164 -15.99 -9.59 6.05
N PHE A 165 -15.00 -9.67 6.95
CA PHE A 165 -14.22 -10.89 7.21
C PHE A 165 -15.04 -11.99 7.88
N ARG A 166 -16.09 -11.62 8.64
CA ARG A 166 -17.07 -12.56 9.21
C ARG A 166 -18.11 -13.05 8.19
N LEU A 167 -18.05 -12.58 6.94
CA LEU A 167 -19.02 -12.87 5.88
C LEU A 167 -20.46 -12.49 6.23
N ALA A 168 -20.64 -11.52 7.13
CA ALA A 168 -21.92 -10.99 7.56
C ALA A 168 -21.84 -9.44 7.61
N PRO A 169 -21.93 -8.75 6.47
CA PRO A 169 -21.72 -7.31 6.38
C PRO A 169 -22.73 -6.50 7.20
N GLU A 170 -22.23 -5.76 8.19
CA GLU A 170 -22.99 -4.83 9.03
C GLU A 170 -22.85 -3.41 8.44
N THR A 171 -23.73 -3.03 7.50
CA THR A 171 -23.57 -1.80 6.69
C THR A 171 -24.27 -0.56 7.21
N GLU A 172 -25.09 -0.68 8.26
CA GLU A 172 -25.94 0.42 8.75
C GLU A 172 -25.14 1.68 9.05
N ALA A 173 -24.03 1.55 9.78
CA ALA A 173 -23.15 2.66 10.13
C ALA A 173 -22.54 3.32 8.89
N VAL A 174 -22.03 2.52 7.94
CA VAL A 174 -21.40 3.05 6.70
C VAL A 174 -22.40 3.72 5.78
N PHE A 175 -23.63 3.21 5.72
CA PHE A 175 -24.69 3.80 4.90
C PHE A 175 -25.13 5.17 5.42
N ALA A 176 -25.01 5.43 6.72
CA ALA A 176 -25.29 6.72 7.33
C ALA A 176 -24.14 7.74 7.15
N LEU A 177 -22.95 7.31 6.72
CA LEU A 177 -21.81 8.21 6.57
C LEU A 177 -22.00 9.19 5.39
N PRO A 178 -21.46 10.42 5.53
CA PRO A 178 -21.37 11.38 4.45
C PRO A 178 -20.74 10.82 3.17
N TRP A 179 -21.20 11.30 2.01
CA TRP A 179 -20.77 10.80 0.70
C TRP A 179 -19.25 10.87 0.48
N VAL A 180 -18.56 11.87 1.05
CA VAL A 180 -17.09 12.02 0.94
C VAL A 180 -16.38 10.83 1.59
N ILE A 181 -16.82 10.42 2.78
CA ILE A 181 -16.27 9.27 3.51
C ILE A 181 -16.59 7.98 2.74
N LYS A 182 -17.83 7.84 2.25
CA LYS A 182 -18.24 6.73 1.39
C LYS A 182 -17.35 6.58 0.15
N LEU A 183 -17.05 7.68 -0.55
CA LEU A 183 -16.15 7.66 -1.71
C LEU A 183 -14.71 7.33 -1.33
N HIS A 184 -14.23 7.84 -0.20
CA HIS A 184 -12.89 7.50 0.30
C HIS A 184 -12.77 5.99 0.56
N VAL A 185 -13.74 5.40 1.27
CA VAL A 185 -13.80 3.96 1.56
C VAL A 185 -13.95 3.13 0.27
N ALA A 186 -14.87 3.49 -0.62
CA ALA A 186 -15.07 2.78 -1.88
C ALA A 186 -13.81 2.82 -2.77
N GLY A 187 -13.13 3.97 -2.85
CA GLY A 187 -11.90 4.08 -3.62
C GLY A 187 -10.71 3.35 -2.97
N ALA A 188 -10.69 3.14 -1.66
CA ALA A 188 -9.71 2.25 -1.02
C ALA A 188 -9.90 0.79 -1.50
N PHE A 189 -11.14 0.29 -1.58
CA PHE A 189 -11.41 -1.01 -2.19
C PHE A 189 -11.05 -1.07 -3.67
N LEU A 190 -11.30 0.02 -4.42
CA LEU A 190 -10.89 0.11 -5.82
C LEU A 190 -9.36 0.05 -5.99
N ILE A 191 -8.60 0.70 -5.09
CA ILE A 191 -7.14 0.59 -5.07
C ILE A 191 -6.73 -0.86 -4.87
N ILE A 192 -7.30 -1.56 -3.88
CA ILE A 192 -7.03 -2.98 -3.59
C ILE A 192 -7.28 -3.84 -4.84
N PHE A 193 -8.43 -3.64 -5.49
CA PHE A 193 -8.79 -4.32 -6.73
C PHE A 193 -7.76 -4.11 -7.85
N LEU A 194 -7.20 -2.90 -7.97
CA LEU A 194 -6.25 -2.54 -9.04
C LEU A 194 -4.79 -2.94 -8.76
N VAL A 195 -4.42 -3.28 -7.52
CA VAL A 195 -3.04 -3.67 -7.18
C VAL A 195 -2.45 -4.71 -8.14
N PRO A 196 -3.07 -5.87 -8.42
CA PRO A 196 -2.46 -6.89 -9.24
C PRO A 196 -2.21 -6.45 -10.69
N PHE A 197 -2.88 -5.40 -11.17
CA PHE A 197 -2.78 -4.91 -12.55
C PHE A 197 -1.90 -3.67 -12.70
N THR A 198 -1.41 -3.10 -11.59
CA THR A 198 -0.70 -1.83 -11.58
C THR A 198 0.72 -1.97 -11.03
N ARG A 199 1.47 -0.87 -11.09
CA ARG A 199 2.74 -0.74 -10.38
C ARG A 199 2.60 -0.87 -8.86
N LEU A 200 1.40 -0.73 -8.28
CA LEU A 200 1.20 -0.85 -6.82
C LEU A 200 1.66 -2.19 -6.28
N ALA A 201 1.64 -3.26 -7.10
CA ALA A 201 2.15 -4.57 -6.69
C ALA A 201 3.58 -4.54 -6.11
N HIS A 202 4.37 -3.49 -6.35
CA HIS A 202 5.66 -3.28 -5.70
C HIS A 202 5.59 -3.24 -4.17
N PHE A 203 4.46 -2.85 -3.55
CA PHE A 203 4.35 -2.81 -2.09
C PHE A 203 4.40 -4.22 -1.47
N ILE A 204 4.03 -5.26 -2.23
CA ILE A 204 4.06 -6.66 -1.78
C ILE A 204 5.48 -7.20 -1.69
N VAL A 205 6.41 -6.62 -2.46
CA VAL A 205 7.83 -7.01 -2.49
C VAL A 205 8.69 -6.07 -1.66
N ALA A 206 8.11 -5.47 -0.61
CA ALA A 206 8.88 -4.70 0.37
C ALA A 206 10.00 -5.60 0.95
N PRO A 207 11.27 -5.18 0.91
CA PRO A 207 12.42 -6.03 1.24
C PRO A 207 12.64 -6.14 2.76
N LEU A 208 11.62 -6.58 3.50
CA LEU A 208 11.68 -6.75 4.96
C LEU A 208 12.64 -7.88 5.36
N ASP A 209 12.78 -8.89 4.51
CA ASP A 209 13.72 -10.00 4.68
C ASP A 209 15.19 -9.55 4.65
N TYR A 210 15.48 -8.43 3.97
CA TYR A 210 16.83 -7.85 3.91
C TYR A 210 17.40 -7.50 5.30
N LEU A 211 16.54 -7.18 6.27
CA LEU A 211 16.96 -6.86 7.65
C LEU A 211 17.70 -8.01 8.35
N VAL A 212 17.42 -9.26 7.94
CA VAL A 212 18.00 -10.48 8.53
C VAL A 212 18.79 -11.30 7.52
N ARG A 213 18.88 -10.84 6.27
CA ARG A 213 19.52 -11.56 5.17
C ARG A 213 21.04 -11.40 5.23
N PRO A 214 21.82 -12.50 5.18
CA PRO A 214 23.28 -12.41 5.06
C PRO A 214 23.71 -11.64 3.81
N TYR A 215 24.75 -10.81 3.92
CA TYR A 215 25.29 -10.01 2.81
C TYR A 215 25.65 -10.87 1.59
N GLN A 216 26.36 -11.98 1.82
CA GLN A 216 26.76 -12.88 0.75
C GLN A 216 25.73 -13.98 0.55
N GLN A 217 25.25 -14.11 -0.68
CA GLN A 217 24.19 -15.04 -1.05
C GLN A 217 24.72 -15.91 -2.17
N VAL A 218 25.00 -17.17 -1.84
CA VAL A 218 25.60 -18.12 -2.76
C VAL A 218 24.54 -19.12 -3.18
N ILE A 219 24.18 -19.09 -4.46
CA ILE A 219 23.28 -20.07 -5.08
C ILE A 219 24.18 -21.17 -5.66
N TRP A 220 24.05 -22.38 -5.11
CA TRP A 220 24.81 -23.54 -5.55
C TRP A 220 23.99 -24.31 -6.59
N ASN A 221 24.60 -24.63 -7.74
CA ASN A 221 24.00 -25.51 -8.75
C ASN A 221 24.14 -27.01 -8.42
N TRP A 222 24.81 -27.33 -7.30
CA TRP A 222 25.04 -28.70 -6.82
C TRP A 222 24.79 -28.79 -5.31
N ASN A 223 24.81 -30.00 -4.76
CA ASN A 223 24.65 -30.24 -3.33
C ASN A 223 25.85 -29.68 -2.53
N ARG A 224 25.63 -28.71 -1.63
CA ARG A 224 26.72 -28.14 -0.80
C ARG A 224 27.41 -29.17 0.10
N LYS A 225 26.70 -30.24 0.49
CA LYS A 225 27.21 -31.28 1.40
C LYS A 225 28.20 -32.22 0.72
N THR A 226 28.30 -32.19 -0.62
CA THR A 226 29.27 -33.00 -1.37
C THR A 226 30.62 -32.29 -1.56
N ILE A 227 30.79 -31.05 -1.05
CA ILE A 227 32.07 -30.32 -1.13
C ILE A 227 32.86 -30.44 0.18
N ARG A 228 34.14 -30.80 0.01
CA ARG A 228 35.29 -30.68 0.93
C ARG A 228 34.92 -30.74 2.41
N SER A 229 34.89 -31.97 2.90
CA SER A 229 35.15 -32.21 4.31
C SER A 229 36.59 -31.76 4.63
N PRO A 230 36.86 -31.07 5.76
CA PRO A 230 38.23 -30.78 6.20
C PRO A 230 39.09 -32.04 6.37
N GLN A 231 38.46 -33.21 6.47
CA GLN A 231 39.10 -34.52 6.56
C GLN A 231 39.44 -35.12 5.18
N THR A 232 39.07 -34.48 4.07
CA THR A 232 39.39 -34.98 2.72
C THR A 232 40.88 -34.81 2.46
N ALA A 233 41.59 -35.88 2.13
CA ALA A 233 43.03 -35.85 1.86
C ALA A 233 43.38 -34.87 0.71
N TRP A 234 44.47 -34.13 0.88
CA TRP A 234 44.92 -33.16 -0.11
C TRP A 234 45.32 -33.86 -1.41
N SER A 235 44.77 -33.41 -2.54
CA SER A 235 45.01 -33.95 -3.88
C SER A 235 45.53 -32.85 -4.79
N ARG A 236 46.55 -33.16 -5.61
CA ARG A 236 47.06 -32.24 -6.65
C ARG A 236 46.09 -32.08 -7.82
N ALA A 237 45.17 -33.02 -8.02
CA ALA A 237 44.21 -32.95 -9.10
C ALA A 237 43.14 -31.90 -8.77
N ARG A 238 42.96 -30.92 -9.68
CA ARG A 238 41.91 -29.90 -9.54
C ARG A 238 40.56 -30.63 -9.55
N PRO A 239 39.68 -30.42 -8.55
CA PRO A 239 38.35 -31.02 -8.57
C PRO A 239 37.63 -30.57 -9.84
N ARG A 240 37.13 -31.54 -10.61
CA ARG A 240 36.20 -31.24 -11.70
C ARG A 240 34.83 -31.06 -11.06
N ASN A 241 34.19 -29.93 -11.34
CA ASN A 241 32.78 -29.78 -11.05
C ASN A 241 32.05 -30.80 -11.93
N ASN A 242 31.40 -31.78 -11.31
CA ASN A 242 30.40 -32.60 -11.99
C ASN A 242 29.14 -31.77 -12.21
#